data_AF-A0AAD6U3Z0-F1
#
_entry.id   AF-A0AAD6U3Z0-F1
#
_cell.length_a   1.000
_cell.length_b   1.000
_cell.length_c   1.000
_cell.angle_alpha   90.00
_cell.angle_beta   90.00
_cell.angle_gamma   90.00
#
_symmetry.space_group_name_H-M   'P 1'
#
loop_
_entity.id
_entity.type
_entity.pdbx_description
1 polymer ?
#
loop_
_entity_poly.entity_id
_entity_poly.type
_entity_poly.pdbx_seq_one_letter_code
_entity_poly.pdbx_strand_id
1 'polypeptide(L)' 'MVWGYAKRIYHLNPESSREDALERNTLSALEQVPLDSMRRFVLRAHRFADAYRHGLDGPQAAWAARKYKGH' A
#
# COMPACT_ATOMS: atom_id res chain seq x y z
N MET A 1 -0.98 -1.36 2.78
CA MET A 1 -0.16 -0.94 1.62
C MET A 1 1.28 -0.83 2.08
N VAL A 2 2.28 -1.18 1.27
CA VAL A 2 3.72 -1.10 1.64
C VAL A 2 4.07 0.31 2.14
N TRP A 3 3.68 1.32 1.38
CA TRP A 3 3.87 2.73 1.75
C TRP A 3 3.17 3.12 3.06
N GLY A 4 1.93 2.66 3.29
CA GLY A 4 1.20 2.97 4.52
C GLY A 4 1.88 2.39 5.78
N TYR A 5 2.52 1.23 5.66
CA TYR A 5 3.31 0.67 6.75
C TYR A 5 4.56 1.51 7.01
N ALA A 6 5.35 1.77 5.97
CA ALA A 6 6.55 2.60 6.08
C ALA A 6 6.22 4.00 6.63
N LYS A 7 5.15 4.62 6.17
CA LYS A 7 4.70 5.94 6.65
C LYS A 7 4.36 5.94 8.15
N ARG A 8 3.74 4.85 8.65
CA ARG A 8 3.47 4.69 10.07
C ARG A 8 4.77 4.64 10.88
N ILE A 9 5.76 3.87 10.42
CA ILE A 9 7.08 3.80 11.07
C ILE A 9 7.79 5.14 11.00
N TYR A 10 7.75 5.79 9.84
CA TYR A 10 8.35 7.10 9.62
C TYR A 10 7.83 8.16 10.61
N HIS A 11 6.53 8.18 10.89
CA HIS A 11 5.92 9.10 11.87
C HIS A 11 6.35 8.86 13.33
N LEU A 12 7.02 7.75 13.64
CA LEU A 12 7.59 7.51 14.98
C LEU A 12 8.97 8.16 15.16
N ASN A 13 9.61 8.61 14.07
CA ASN A 13 10.86 9.34 14.15
C ASN A 13 10.64 10.77 14.68
N PRO A 14 11.66 11.38 15.30
CA PRO A 14 11.59 12.78 15.67
C PRO A 14 11.43 13.68 14.42
N GLU A 15 10.71 14.78 14.60
CA GLU A 15 10.52 15.78 13.56
C GLU A 15 11.88 16.39 13.15
N SER A 16 12.06 16.58 11.85
CA SER A 16 13.27 17.20 11.31
C SER A 16 12.91 18.09 10.14
N SER A 17 13.64 19.19 9.98
CA SER A 17 13.58 20.06 8.79
C SER A 17 14.74 19.82 7.83
N ARG A 18 15.67 18.92 8.19
CA ARG A 18 16.86 18.65 7.37
C ARG A 18 16.60 17.51 6.41
N GLU A 19 16.80 17.76 5.12
CA GLU A 19 16.56 16.78 4.05
C GLU A 19 17.32 15.47 4.25
N ASP A 20 18.59 15.53 4.68
CA ASP A 20 19.43 14.36 4.93
C ASP A 20 18.89 13.45 6.04
N ALA A 21 18.22 14.02 7.05
CA ALA A 21 17.56 13.27 8.10
C ALA A 21 16.24 12.67 7.61
N LEU A 22 15.47 13.41 6.81
CA LEU A 22 14.23 12.93 6.21
C LEU A 22 14.46 11.75 5.27
N GLU A 23 15.50 11.80 4.45
CA GLU A 23 15.89 10.71 3.54
C GLU A 23 16.27 9.45 4.34
N ARG A 24 17.17 9.59 5.32
CA ARG A 24 17.61 8.48 6.18
C ARG A 24 16.44 7.83 6.92
N ASN A 25 15.54 8.64 7.48
CA ASN A 25 14.35 8.17 8.17
C ASN A 25 13.40 7.43 7.21
N THR A 26 13.27 7.91 5.97
CA THR A 26 12.45 7.28 4.93
C THR A 26 13.01 5.91 4.53
N LEU A 27 14.31 5.82 4.28
CA LEU A 27 14.98 4.55 3.94
C LEU A 27 14.87 3.54 5.07
N SER A 28 15.18 3.95 6.32
CA SER A 28 15.03 3.10 7.50
C SER A 28 13.59 2.59 7.69
N ALA A 29 12.59 3.45 7.46
CA ALA A 29 11.19 3.05 7.56
C ALA A 29 10.76 2.07 6.46
N LEU A 30 11.34 2.17 5.26
CA LEU A 30 11.11 1.26 4.14
C LEU A 30 11.74 -0.12 4.39
N GLU A 31 12.95 -0.17 4.94
CA GLU A 31 13.64 -1.42 5.29
C GLU A 31 12.89 -2.23 6.35
N GLN A 32 12.17 -1.56 7.24
CA GLN A 32 11.37 -2.19 8.29
C GLN A 32 10.07 -2.81 7.79
N VAL A 33 9.68 -2.65 6.52
CA VAL A 33 8.46 -3.27 5.99
C VAL A 33 8.63 -4.80 5.93
N PRO A 34 7.79 -5.59 6.63
CA PRO A 34 7.91 -7.05 6.58
C PRO A 34 7.65 -7.61 5.18
N LEU A 35 8.40 -8.63 4.80
CA LEU A 35 8.23 -9.33 3.51
C LEU A 35 6.81 -9.85 3.31
N ASP A 36 6.15 -10.33 4.36
CA ASP A 36 4.76 -10.80 4.29
C ASP A 36 3.77 -9.68 3.97
N SER A 37 4.05 -8.45 4.42
CA SER A 37 3.24 -7.28 4.06
C SER A 37 3.37 -6.94 2.57
N MET A 38 4.59 -7.06 2.02
CA MET A 38 4.83 -6.88 0.58
C MET A 38 4.12 -7.97 -0.23
N ARG A 39 4.29 -9.25 0.14
CA ARG A 39 3.64 -10.39 -0.52
C ARG A 39 2.12 -10.26 -0.52
N ARG A 40 1.51 -9.96 0.63
CA ARG A 40 0.04 -9.74 0.73
C ARG A 40 -0.44 -8.64 -0.20
N PHE A 41 0.33 -7.56 -0.34
CA PHE A 41 -0.01 -6.47 -1.24
C PHE A 41 0.06 -6.90 -2.71
N VAL A 42 1.16 -7.55 -3.12
CA VAL A 42 1.34 -8.04 -4.50
C VAL A 42 0.23 -9.03 -4.87
N LEU A 43 -0.10 -9.97 -3.99
CA LEU A 43 -1.18 -10.93 -4.21
C LEU A 43 -2.55 -10.24 -4.37
N ARG A 44 -2.83 -9.20 -3.56
CA ARG A 44 -4.08 -8.44 -3.69
C ARG A 44 -4.13 -7.66 -5.01
N ALA A 45 -3.04 -7.02 -5.41
CA ALA A 45 -2.94 -6.32 -6.69
C ALA A 45 -3.13 -7.30 -7.86
N HIS A 46 -2.52 -8.48 -7.79
CA HIS A 46 -2.65 -9.53 -8.79
C HIS A 46 -4.10 -9.99 -8.95
N ARG A 47 -4.87 -10.15 -7.86
CA ARG A 47 -6.30 -10.51 -7.94
C ARG A 47 -7.12 -9.46 -8.69
N PHE A 48 -6.83 -8.17 -8.46
CA PHE A 48 -7.51 -7.11 -9.22
C PHE A 48 -7.11 -7.14 -10.69
N ALA A 49 -5.81 -7.25 -10.99
CA ALA A 49 -5.32 -7.33 -12.36
C ALA A 49 -5.89 -8.54 -13.11
N ASP A 50 -5.99 -9.69 -12.43
CA ASP A 50 -6.55 -10.91 -12.98
C ASP A 50 -8.06 -10.77 -13.26
N ALA A 51 -8.82 -10.10 -12.37
CA ALA A 51 -10.22 -9.82 -12.61
C ALA A 51 -10.43 -8.96 -13.87
N TYR A 52 -9.62 -7.91 -14.05
CA TYR A 52 -9.64 -7.09 -15.28
C TYR A 52 -9.26 -7.92 -16.51
N ARG A 53 -8.24 -8.79 -16.40
CA ARG A 53 -7.80 -9.66 -17.50
C ARG A 53 -8.90 -10.64 -17.96
N HIS A 54 -9.77 -11.06 -17.04
CA HIS A 54 -10.90 -11.95 -17.33
C HIS A 54 -12.19 -11.20 -17.71
N GLY A 55 -12.11 -9.89 -18.01
CA GLY A 55 -13.22 -9.13 -18.59
C GLY A 55 -14.08 -8.39 -17.58
N LEU A 56 -13.62 -8.18 -16.34
CA LEU A 56 -14.26 -7.23 -15.44
C LEU A 56 -14.09 -5.81 -16.00
N ASP A 57 -15.21 -5.14 -16.27
CA ASP A 57 -15.20 -3.76 -16.76
C ASP A 57 -15.27 -2.72 -15.61
N GLY A 58 -15.00 -1.46 -15.95
CA GLY A 58 -15.05 -0.35 -15.00
C GLY A 58 -16.40 -0.20 -14.28
N PRO A 59 -17.54 -0.19 -15.01
CA PRO A 59 -18.87 -0.15 -14.41
C PRO A 59 -19.16 -1.31 -13.42
N GLN A 60 -18.79 -2.54 -13.76
CA GLN A 60 -18.94 -3.72 -12.91
C GLN A 60 -18.06 -3.61 -11.66
N ALA A 61 -16.80 -3.18 -11.83
CA ALA A 61 -15.89 -2.94 -10.71
C ALA A 61 -16.43 -1.86 -9.76
N ALA A 62 -16.96 -0.76 -10.30
CA ALA A 62 -17.56 0.32 -9.51
C ALA A 62 -18.84 -0.14 -8.78
N TRP A 63 -19.70 -0.91 -9.45
CA TRP A 63 -20.88 -1.51 -8.83
C TRP A 63 -20.51 -2.45 -7.69
N ALA A 64 -19.53 -3.34 -7.90
CA ALA A 64 -19.06 -4.28 -6.88
C ALA A 64 -18.45 -3.54 -5.68
N ALA A 65 -17.61 -2.53 -5.94
CA ALA A 65 -17.04 -1.69 -4.89
C ALA A 65 -18.11 -0.99 -4.06
N ARG A 66 -19.21 -0.54 -4.68
CA ARG A 66 -20.36 0.06 -3.98
C ARG A 66 -21.16 -0.98 -3.18
N LYS A 67 -21.37 -2.17 -3.76
CA LYS A 67 -22.16 -3.25 -3.14
C LYS A 67 -21.50 -3.79 -1.86
N TYR A 68 -20.17 -3.93 -1.87
CA TYR A 68 -19.40 -4.54 -0.77
C TYR A 68 -18.66 -3.52 0.11
N LYS A 69 -18.98 -2.22 0.03
CA LYS A 69 -18.28 -1.15 0.78
C LYS A 69 -18.57 -1.15 2.30
N GLY A 70 -19.53 -1.93 2.77
CA GLY A 70 -20.04 -1.89 4.15
C GLY A 70 -20.14 -3.27 4.81
N HIS A 71 -19.05 -4.02 4.80
CA HIS A 71 -18.84 -5.13 5.73
C HIS A 71 -17.99 -4.67 6.91
#